data_AF-A0A350RIU4-F1
#
_entry.id   AF-A0A350RIU4-F1
#
_cell.length_a   1.000
_cell.length_b   1.000
_cell.length_c   1.000
_cell.angle_alpha   90.00
_cell.angle_beta   90.00
_cell.angle_gamma   90.00
#
_symmetry.space_group_name_H-M   'P 1'
#
loop_
_entity.id
_entity.type
_entity.pdbx_description
1 polymer ?
#
loop_
_entity_poly.entity_id
_entity_poly.type
_entity_poly.pdbx_seq_one_letter_code
_entity_poly.pdbx_strand_id
1 'polypeptide(L)' 'PLPSNLREATQLFSSSSFVRDAFGDEVVDHYSHFWANESAAFEAAVTDWERKRYFERI' A
#
# COMPACT_ATOMS: atom_id res chain seq x y z
N PRO A 1 -0.71 -14.36 9.31
CA PRO A 1 -0.41 -13.07 10.00
C PRO A 1 -1.10 -11.95 9.23
N LEU A 2 -1.44 -10.84 9.89
CA LEU A 2 -1.98 -9.68 9.20
C LEU A 2 -0.85 -8.93 8.45
N PRO A 3 -1.16 -8.27 7.31
CA PRO A 3 -0.19 -7.47 6.58
C PRO A 3 0.31 -6.31 7.45
N SER A 4 1.60 -5.99 7.34
CA SER A 4 2.25 -4.97 8.18
C SER A 4 2.29 -3.59 7.53
N ASN A 5 1.92 -3.49 6.26
CA ASN A 5 1.89 -2.23 5.50
C ASN A 5 0.80 -2.27 4.41
N LEU A 6 0.53 -1.09 3.83
CA LEU A 6 -0.50 -0.91 2.80
C LEU A 6 -0.24 -1.74 1.54
N ARG A 7 1.02 -1.87 1.12
CA ARG A 7 1.38 -2.66 -0.06
C ARG A 7 0.99 -4.13 0.10
N GLU A 8 1.39 -4.75 1.21
CA GLU A 8 1.05 -6.14 1.52
C GLU A 8 -0.46 -6.33 1.61
N ALA A 9 -1.15 -5.40 2.28
CA ALA A 9 -2.60 -5.44 2.39
C ALA A 9 -3.29 -5.34 1.01
N THR A 10 -2.79 -4.46 0.14
CA THR A 10 -3.31 -4.27 -1.22
C THR A 10 -3.12 -5.53 -2.06
N GLN A 11 -1.95 -6.17 -1.98
CA GLN A 11 -1.70 -7.44 -2.68
C GLN A 11 -2.68 -8.52 -2.25
N LEU A 12 -2.82 -8.75 -0.93
CA LEU A 12 -3.74 -9.76 -0.39
C LEU A 12 -5.20 -9.46 -0.74
N PHE A 13 -5.60 -8.19 -0.69
CA PHE A 13 -6.94 -7.76 -1.06
C PHE A 13 -7.23 -8.04 -2.54
N SER A 14 -6.32 -7.63 -3.43
CA SER A 14 -6.48 -7.80 -4.88
C SER A 14 -6.53 -9.25 -5.35
N SER A 15 -5.87 -10.17 -4.63
CA SER A 15 -5.83 -11.61 -4.95
C SER A 15 -6.92 -12.43 -4.24
N SER A 16 -7.74 -11.81 -3.39
CA SER A 16 -8.71 -12.55 -2.57
C SER A 16 -9.98 -12.86 -3.35
N SER A 17 -10.24 -14.15 -3.60
CA SER A 17 -11.49 -14.61 -4.21
C SER A 17 -12.71 -14.22 -3.36
N PHE A 18 -12.62 -14.37 -2.03
CA PHE A 18 -13.69 -13.97 -1.11
C PHE A 18 -14.08 -12.49 -1.25
N VAL A 19 -13.09 -11.61 -1.39
CA VAL A 19 -13.33 -10.16 -1.55
C VAL A 19 -13.94 -9.88 -2.93
N ARG A 20 -13.45 -10.53 -3.99
CA ARG A 20 -14.01 -10.40 -5.33
C ARG A 20 -15.46 -10.89 -5.41
N ASP A 21 -15.79 -11.99 -4.73
CA ASP A 21 -17.15 -12.50 -4.64
C ASP A 21 -18.07 -11.56 -3.85
N ALA A 22 -17.56 -10.92 -2.80
CA ALA A 22 -18.35 -10.03 -1.94
C ALA A 22 -18.57 -8.63 -2.55
N PHE A 23 -17.58 -8.09 -3.26
CA PHE A 23 -17.59 -6.69 -3.72
C PHE A 23 -17.63 -6.54 -5.25
N GLY A 24 -17.29 -7.58 -6.00
CA GLY A 24 -17.17 -7.55 -7.46
C GLY A 24 -15.79 -7.10 -7.94
N ASP A 25 -15.37 -7.63 -9.10
CA ASP A 25 -14.03 -7.40 -9.66
C ASP A 25 -13.72 -5.92 -9.90
N GLU A 26 -14.68 -5.16 -10.44
CA GLU A 26 -14.47 -3.73 -10.76
C GLU A 26 -14.14 -2.91 -9.50
N VAL A 27 -14.82 -3.20 -8.40
CA VAL A 27 -14.57 -2.52 -7.11
C VAL A 27 -13.20 -2.90 -6.59
N VAL A 28 -12.87 -4.19 -6.60
CA VAL A 28 -11.58 -4.69 -6.11
C VAL A 28 -10.43 -4.09 -6.91
N ASP A 29 -10.54 -4.07 -8.23
CA ASP A 29 -9.50 -3.57 -9.13
C ASP A 29 -9.33 -2.05 -8.99
N HIS A 30 -10.43 -1.30 -8.91
CA HIS A 30 -10.39 0.16 -8.74
C HIS A 30 -9.63 0.57 -7.46
N TYR A 31 -10.01 0.00 -6.32
CA TYR A 31 -9.38 0.33 -5.04
C TYR A 31 -7.96 -0.20 -4.94
N SER A 32 -7.69 -1.41 -5.46
CA SER A 32 -6.33 -1.97 -5.46
C SER A 32 -5.36 -1.11 -6.26
N HIS A 33 -5.80 -0.61 -7.43
CA HIS A 33 -5.00 0.31 -8.23
C HIS A 33 -4.72 1.63 -7.50
N PHE A 34 -5.74 2.19 -6.83
CA PHE A 34 -5.57 3.41 -6.04
C PHE A 34 -4.55 3.23 -4.91
N TRP A 35 -4.67 2.17 -4.10
CA TRP A 35 -3.74 1.92 -2.99
C TRP A 35 -2.33 1.52 -3.44
N ALA A 36 -2.20 0.87 -4.59
CA ALA A 36 -0.89 0.60 -5.19
C ALA A 36 -0.18 1.91 -5.54
N ASN A 37 -0.89 2.87 -6.12
CA ASN A 37 -0.34 4.20 -6.45
C ASN A 37 0.04 4.98 -5.18
N GLU A 38 -0.79 4.93 -4.14
CA GLU A 38 -0.48 5.58 -2.86
C GLU A 38 0.79 4.99 -2.22
N SER A 39 0.91 3.66 -2.22
CA SER A 39 2.11 2.98 -1.72
C SER A 39 3.36 3.35 -2.52
N ALA A 40 3.25 3.46 -3.85
CA ALA A 40 4.35 3.88 -4.71
C ALA A 40 4.75 5.34 -4.46
N ALA A 41 3.78 6.24 -4.25
CA ALA A 41 4.04 7.64 -3.93
C ALA A 41 4.78 7.80 -2.60
N PHE A 42 4.38 7.04 -1.57
CA PHE A 42 5.05 7.05 -0.28
C PHE A 42 6.51 6.61 -0.38
N GLU A 43 6.80 5.55 -1.13
CA GLU A 43 8.17 5.04 -1.28
C GLU A 43 9.08 5.91 -2.13
N ALA A 44 8.50 6.75 -2.99
CA ALA A 44 9.25 7.75 -3.74
C ALA A 44 9.57 9.01 -2.91
N ALA A 45 8.98 9.16 -1.73
CA ALA A 45 9.16 10.34 -0.89
C ALA A 45 10.32 10.17 0.11
N VAL A 46 11.06 11.25 0.35
CA VAL A 46 11.95 11.38 1.51
C VAL A 46 11.22 12.19 2.56
N THR A 47 10.85 11.54 3.66
CA THR A 47 10.07 12.13 4.74
C THR A 47 10.95 12.83 5.76
N ASP A 48 10.31 13.61 6.63
CA ASP A 48 10.97 14.29 7.76
C ASP A 48 11.66 13.30 8.72
N TRP A 49 11.13 12.07 8.81
CA TRP A 49 11.73 11.02 9.62
C TRP A 49 13.12 10.66 9.11
N GLU A 50 13.28 10.41 7.80
CA GLU A 50 14.60 10.15 7.22
C GLU A 50 15.51 11.37 7.38
N ARG A 51 15.00 12.56 7.06
CA ARG A 51 15.79 13.80 7.14
C ARG A 51 16.36 14.00 8.53
N LYS A 52 15.52 13.98 9.57
CA LYS A 52 15.95 14.13 10.96
C LYS A 52 16.92 13.03 11.39
N ARG A 53 16.71 11.79 10.94
CA ARG A 53 17.53 10.65 11.37
C ARG A 53 18.93 10.68 10.77
N TYR A 54 19.07 11.11 9.52
CA TYR A 54 20.31 10.96 8.76
C TYR A 54 21.04 12.28 8.50
N PHE A 55 20.40 13.46 8.57
CA PHE A 55 21.09 14.75 8.36
C PHE A 55 21.90 15.27 9.57
N GLU A 56 21.53 14.92 10.81
CA GLU A 56 22.25 15.37 12.03
C GLU A 56 23.16 14.29 12.64
N ARG A 57 23.21 13.09 12.04
CA ARG A 57 23.90 11.90 12.59
C ARG A 57 25.04 11.38 11.70
N ILE A 58 25.47 12.14 10.69
CA ILE A 58 26.64 11.84 9.84
C ILE A 58 27.62 13.00 9.94
#